data_AF-G7V9R4-F1
#
_entry.id   AF-G7V9R4-F1
#
_cell.length_a   1.000
_cell.length_b   1.000
_cell.length_c   1.000
_cell.angle_alpha   90.00
_cell.angle_beta   90.00
_cell.angle_gamma   90.00
#
_symmetry.space_group_name_H-M   'P 1'
#
loop_
_entity.id
_entity.type
_entity.pdbx_description
1 polymer ?
#
loop_
_entity_poly.entity_id
_entity_poly.type
_entity_poly.pdbx_seq_one_letter_code
_entity_poly.pdbx_strand_id
1 'polypeptide(L)'
;MIIREDIVKDLVAKYPWPKAIAVTGALGSGKTEWVLNLAFALKATAVPVTVADVDIINPYFCVRQIQTRLEEEGLTIIAPPESAKWSDMPVLSPKVGWALKDPEGKLLMDIGGDAIGVRALKQFSDLLEDVGYMLMLIVNTFRPQTSDTQGIADMIRRMESISSLKIKALVANCHLMEETTVDELVHGINKAREASKELSLPLLYATVPPSLHSEMDRISSVIDVPLWPLERRMMLPWEEDYMWTRQ
;
A
#
# COMPACT_ATOMS: atom_id res chain seq x y z
N MET A 1 -11.67 -13.63 13.43
CA MET A 1 -11.76 -12.59 14.48
C MET A 1 -12.03 -11.29 13.74
N ILE A 2 -13.22 -10.70 13.89
CA ILE A 2 -13.52 -9.42 13.23
C ILE A 2 -12.59 -8.39 13.88
N ILE A 3 -11.62 -7.87 13.11
CA ILE A 3 -10.89 -6.68 13.53
C ILE A 3 -11.96 -5.64 13.84
N ARG A 4 -11.95 -5.08 15.06
CA ARG A 4 -12.95 -4.09 15.43
C ARG A 4 -12.79 -2.91 14.47
N GLU A 5 -13.78 -2.66 13.62
CA GLU A 5 -13.78 -1.52 12.68
C GLU A 5 -13.39 -0.21 13.36
N ASP A 6 -13.74 -0.07 14.63
CA ASP A 6 -13.40 1.08 15.48
C ASP A 6 -11.88 1.33 15.57
N ILE A 7 -11.07 0.27 15.72
CA ILE A 7 -9.59 0.39 15.78
C ILE A 7 -9.06 0.97 14.47
N VAL A 8 -9.57 0.48 13.34
CA VAL A 8 -9.12 0.90 12.01
C VAL A 8 -9.55 2.33 11.70
N LYS A 9 -10.76 2.74 12.13
CA LYS A 9 -11.23 4.13 12.05
C LYS A 9 -10.34 5.07 12.87
N ASP A 10 -10.00 4.68 14.10
CA ASP A 10 -9.11 5.45 14.97
C ASP A 10 -7.71 5.58 14.38
N LEU A 11 -7.18 4.51 13.79
CA LEU A 11 -5.90 4.54 13.09
C LEU A 11 -5.93 5.51 11.92
N VAL A 12 -6.90 5.41 11.02
CA VAL A 12 -7.03 6.33 9.87
C VAL A 12 -7.11 7.79 10.31
N ALA A 13 -7.83 8.07 11.40
CA ALA A 13 -7.99 9.42 11.93
C ALA A 13 -6.70 10.02 12.54
N LYS A 14 -5.64 9.22 12.77
CA LYS A 14 -4.36 9.72 13.32
C LYS A 14 -3.65 10.72 12.40
N TYR A 15 -3.90 10.65 11.09
CA TYR A 15 -3.20 11.50 10.13
C TYR A 15 -4.18 12.14 9.14
N PRO A 16 -3.94 13.40 8.74
CA PRO A 16 -4.69 14.02 7.67
C PRO A 16 -4.28 13.39 6.33
N TRP A 17 -5.23 12.79 5.64
CA TRP A 17 -5.00 12.21 4.32
C TRP A 17 -5.26 13.25 3.22
N PRO A 18 -4.31 13.52 2.29
CA PRO A 18 -4.51 14.45 1.18
C PRO A 18 -5.38 13.84 0.08
N LYS A 19 -5.62 14.54 -1.04
CA LYS A 19 -6.49 14.03 -2.12
C LYS A 19 -5.95 12.74 -2.73
N ALA A 20 -4.64 12.72 -3.02
CA ALA A 20 -3.97 11.61 -3.65
C ALA A 20 -3.06 10.86 -2.67
N ILE A 21 -3.17 9.55 -2.62
CA ILE A 21 -2.36 8.70 -1.76
C ILE A 21 -1.72 7.65 -2.66
N ALA A 22 -0.41 7.69 -2.74
CA ALA A 22 0.40 6.87 -3.61
C ALA A 22 1.24 5.92 -2.78
N VAL A 23 1.30 4.65 -3.17
CA VAL A 23 2.06 3.62 -2.47
C VAL A 23 3.07 2.99 -3.41
N THR A 24 4.34 2.91 -2.98
CA THR A 24 5.42 2.25 -3.71
C THR A 24 6.30 1.42 -2.76
N GLY A 25 7.29 0.70 -3.30
CA GLY A 25 8.15 -0.21 -2.52
C GLY A 25 8.52 -1.50 -3.25
N ALA A 26 9.47 -2.24 -2.68
CA ALA A 26 10.03 -3.45 -3.27
C ALA A 26 8.96 -4.47 -3.69
N LEU A 27 9.29 -5.34 -4.65
CA LEU A 27 8.42 -6.47 -5.00
C LEU A 27 8.17 -7.34 -3.76
N GLY A 28 6.91 -7.71 -3.54
CA GLY A 28 6.51 -8.50 -2.39
C GLY A 28 6.59 -7.77 -1.05
N SER A 29 6.72 -6.44 -0.99
CA SER A 29 6.60 -5.69 0.26
C SER A 29 5.16 -5.52 0.76
N GLY A 30 4.16 -5.99 -0.01
CA GLY A 30 2.73 -5.92 0.33
C GLY A 30 2.06 -4.57 0.04
N LYS A 31 2.52 -3.85 -0.99
CA LYS A 31 1.94 -2.58 -1.45
C LYS A 31 0.43 -2.66 -1.69
N THR A 32 0.00 -3.62 -2.51
CA THR A 32 -1.40 -3.81 -2.87
C THR A 32 -2.27 -4.07 -1.65
N GLU A 33 -1.82 -4.94 -0.74
CA GLU A 33 -2.52 -5.22 0.51
C GLU A 33 -2.66 -3.96 1.37
N TRP A 34 -1.59 -3.19 1.51
CA TRP A 34 -1.63 -1.93 2.23
C TRP A 34 -2.61 -0.92 1.61
N VAL A 35 -2.58 -0.77 0.28
CA VAL A 35 -3.50 0.11 -0.46
C VAL A 35 -4.95 -0.29 -0.19
N LEU A 36 -5.29 -1.58 -0.27
CA LEU A 36 -6.66 -2.05 -0.04
C LEU A 36 -7.09 -1.86 1.41
N ASN A 37 -6.22 -2.19 2.37
CA ASN A 37 -6.50 -1.99 3.80
C ASN A 37 -6.80 -0.51 4.10
N LEU A 38 -5.97 0.41 3.59
CA LEU A 38 -6.20 1.84 3.75
C LEU A 38 -7.47 2.31 3.03
N ALA A 39 -7.78 1.76 1.84
CA ALA A 39 -8.99 2.08 1.10
C ALA A 39 -10.26 1.77 1.89
N PHE A 40 -10.34 0.56 2.44
CA PHE A 40 -11.48 0.13 3.27
C PHE A 40 -11.59 0.93 4.56
N ALA A 41 -10.45 1.24 5.17
CA ALA A 41 -10.40 2.04 6.38
C ALA A 41 -10.90 3.48 6.15
N LEU A 42 -10.47 4.13 5.07
CA LEU A 42 -10.98 5.45 4.66
C LEU A 42 -12.47 5.39 4.30
N LYS A 43 -12.88 4.35 3.57
CA LYS A 43 -14.30 4.14 3.25
C LYS A 43 -15.17 4.01 4.51
N ALA A 44 -14.68 3.31 5.53
CA ALA A 44 -15.39 3.16 6.80
C ALA A 44 -15.62 4.49 7.53
N THR A 45 -14.90 5.56 7.15
CA THR A 45 -15.11 6.94 7.61
C THR A 45 -16.06 7.75 6.71
N ALA A 46 -16.84 7.07 5.86
CA ALA A 46 -17.77 7.64 4.87
C ALA A 46 -17.10 8.55 3.81
N VAL A 47 -15.79 8.40 3.61
CA VAL A 47 -15.06 9.07 2.54
C VAL A 47 -15.18 8.22 1.26
N PRO A 48 -15.65 8.78 0.13
CA PRO A 48 -15.59 8.06 -1.15
C PRO A 48 -14.14 7.74 -1.53
N VAL A 49 -13.86 6.49 -1.89
CA VAL A 49 -12.52 6.03 -2.22
C VAL A 49 -12.50 5.41 -3.60
N THR A 50 -11.58 5.91 -4.43
CA THR A 50 -11.19 5.32 -5.71
C THR A 50 -9.81 4.70 -5.57
N VAL A 51 -9.62 3.46 -6.01
CA VAL A 51 -8.32 2.78 -6.09
C VAL A 51 -7.92 2.64 -7.54
N ALA A 52 -6.75 3.16 -7.91
CA ALA A 52 -6.16 3.00 -9.22
C ALA A 52 -5.03 1.95 -9.18
N ASP A 53 -5.16 0.94 -10.03
CA ASP A 53 -4.10 -0.03 -10.30
C ASP A 53 -3.15 0.55 -11.34
N VAL A 54 -2.02 1.06 -10.86
CA VAL A 54 -0.94 1.67 -11.66
C VAL A 54 0.24 0.70 -11.79
N ASP A 55 0.19 -0.46 -11.14
CA ASP A 55 1.21 -1.50 -11.26
C ASP A 55 1.03 -2.24 -12.60
N ILE A 56 2.11 -2.21 -13.39
CA ILE A 56 2.16 -2.74 -14.76
C ILE A 56 2.97 -4.04 -14.79
N ILE A 57 3.75 -4.36 -13.75
CA ILE A 57 4.72 -5.47 -13.80
C ILE A 57 4.15 -6.81 -13.32
N ASN A 58 3.12 -6.84 -12.46
CA ASN A 58 2.64 -8.09 -11.89
C ASN A 58 1.30 -8.55 -12.46
N PRO A 59 1.24 -9.14 -13.68
CA PRO A 59 -0.03 -9.53 -14.30
C PRO A 59 -0.80 -10.60 -13.51
N TYR A 60 -0.17 -11.23 -12.51
CA TYR A 60 -0.71 -12.36 -11.75
C TYR A 60 -1.14 -12.02 -10.32
N PHE A 61 -0.79 -10.86 -9.76
CA PHE A 61 -1.29 -10.38 -8.47
C PHE A 61 -1.59 -8.88 -8.56
N CYS A 62 -2.65 -8.55 -9.30
CA CYS A 62 -3.13 -7.19 -9.49
C CYS A 62 -4.54 -7.06 -8.93
N VAL A 63 -4.88 -5.86 -8.46
CA VAL A 63 -6.24 -5.47 -8.03
C VAL A 63 -7.31 -5.88 -9.06
N ARG A 64 -6.93 -5.89 -10.36
CA ARG A 64 -7.74 -6.38 -11.48
C ARG A 64 -8.36 -7.76 -11.28
N GLN A 65 -7.70 -8.68 -10.57
CA GLN A 65 -8.21 -10.04 -10.35
C GLN A 65 -9.42 -10.07 -9.42
N ILE A 66 -9.50 -9.13 -8.50
CA ILE A 66 -10.56 -9.03 -7.50
C ILE A 66 -11.44 -7.80 -7.72
N GLN A 67 -11.35 -7.15 -8.89
CA GLN A 67 -12.06 -5.90 -9.19
C GLN A 67 -13.56 -5.99 -8.91
N THR A 68 -14.24 -7.00 -9.46
CA THR A 68 -15.70 -7.17 -9.26
C THR A 68 -16.05 -7.28 -7.79
N ARG A 69 -15.28 -8.05 -7.01
CA ARG A 69 -15.48 -8.20 -5.57
C ARG A 69 -15.25 -6.87 -4.82
N LEU A 70 -14.21 -6.12 -5.17
CA LEU A 70 -13.93 -4.83 -4.55
C LEU A 70 -15.02 -3.79 -4.87
N GLU A 71 -15.58 -3.84 -6.08
CA GLU A 71 -16.72 -3.00 -6.51
C GLU A 71 -18.02 -3.41 -5.79
N GLU A 72 -18.27 -4.70 -5.59
CA GLU A 72 -19.38 -5.23 -4.78
C GLU A 72 -19.25 -4.83 -3.29
N GLU A 73 -18.02 -4.86 -2.77
CA GLU A 73 -17.68 -4.33 -1.45
C GLU A 73 -17.64 -2.78 -1.45
N GLY A 74 -17.98 -2.14 -2.57
CA GLY A 74 -18.29 -0.72 -2.76
C GLY A 74 -17.09 0.22 -2.81
N LEU A 75 -15.94 -0.23 -3.28
CA LEU A 75 -14.84 0.64 -3.74
C LEU A 75 -15.02 0.98 -5.22
N THR A 76 -14.52 2.12 -5.67
CA THR A 76 -14.41 2.42 -7.11
C THR A 76 -13.02 2.01 -7.60
N ILE A 77 -12.94 1.19 -8.64
CA ILE A 77 -11.64 0.72 -9.16
C ILE A 77 -11.34 1.31 -10.54
N ILE A 78 -10.14 1.86 -10.70
CA ILE A 78 -9.59 2.26 -11.99
C ILE A 78 -8.51 1.24 -12.37
N ALA A 79 -8.85 0.36 -13.30
CA ALA A 79 -7.92 -0.54 -13.95
C ALA A 79 -7.58 -0.06 -15.37
N PRO A 80 -6.47 -0.50 -15.97
CA PRO A 80 -6.20 -0.35 -17.39
C PRO A 80 -7.34 -0.90 -18.26
N PRO A 81 -7.54 -0.34 -19.47
CA PRO A 81 -8.61 -0.77 -20.37
C PRO A 81 -8.50 -2.25 -20.71
N GLU A 82 -9.63 -2.89 -20.99
CA GLU A 82 -9.71 -4.34 -21.20
C GLU A 82 -8.78 -4.85 -22.33
N SER A 83 -8.61 -4.04 -23.38
CA SER A 83 -7.68 -4.28 -24.49
C SER A 83 -6.20 -4.28 -24.09
N ALA A 84 -5.86 -3.64 -22.96
CA ALA A 84 -4.52 -3.59 -22.38
C ALA A 84 -4.44 -4.39 -21.06
N LYS A 85 -5.51 -5.09 -20.66
CA LYS A 85 -5.61 -5.78 -19.36
C LYS A 85 -4.50 -6.81 -19.13
N TRP A 86 -4.06 -7.44 -20.23
CA TRP A 86 -2.98 -8.45 -20.28
C TRP A 86 -1.75 -7.98 -21.07
N SER A 87 -1.65 -6.68 -21.35
CA SER A 87 -0.53 -6.12 -22.11
C SER A 87 0.57 -5.65 -21.18
N ASP A 88 1.83 -5.89 -21.54
CA ASP A 88 3.02 -5.36 -20.86
C ASP A 88 3.20 -3.83 -21.08
N MET A 89 2.28 -3.18 -21.79
CA MET A 89 2.34 -1.75 -22.04
C MET A 89 1.96 -0.94 -20.80
N PRO A 90 2.74 0.10 -20.43
CA PRO A 90 2.45 0.98 -19.31
C PRO A 90 1.32 1.97 -19.65
N VAL A 91 0.11 1.47 -19.84
CA VAL A 91 -1.07 2.28 -20.18
C VAL A 91 -1.81 2.64 -18.90
N LEU A 92 -1.69 3.90 -18.48
CA LEU A 92 -2.52 4.43 -17.41
C LEU A 92 -3.85 4.93 -17.96
N SER A 93 -4.92 4.56 -17.28
CA SER A 93 -6.27 5.00 -17.64
C SER A 93 -6.38 6.53 -17.48
N PRO A 94 -6.91 7.26 -18.49
CA PRO A 94 -7.20 8.69 -18.35
C PRO A 94 -8.09 9.04 -17.15
N LYS A 95 -8.86 8.05 -16.67
CA LYS A 95 -9.69 8.14 -15.46
C LYS A 95 -8.88 8.51 -14.21
N VAL A 96 -7.58 8.19 -14.14
CA VAL A 96 -6.71 8.61 -13.04
C VAL A 96 -6.64 10.14 -12.95
N GLY A 97 -6.45 10.81 -14.09
CA GLY A 97 -6.43 12.28 -14.14
C GLY A 97 -7.79 12.90 -13.80
N TRP A 98 -8.90 12.23 -14.13
CA TRP A 98 -10.24 12.66 -13.72
C TRP A 98 -10.46 12.51 -12.22
N ALA A 99 -10.09 11.37 -11.65
CA ALA A 99 -10.22 11.11 -10.21
C ALA A 99 -9.35 12.05 -9.35
N LEU A 100 -8.20 12.49 -9.88
CA LEU A 100 -7.39 13.53 -9.25
C LEU A 100 -8.08 14.90 -9.20
N LYS A 101 -8.80 15.26 -10.28
CA LYS A 101 -9.52 16.55 -10.39
C LYS A 101 -10.89 16.56 -9.71
N ASP A 102 -11.44 15.39 -9.41
CA ASP A 102 -12.69 15.27 -8.68
C ASP A 102 -12.54 15.92 -7.29
N PRO A 103 -13.36 16.93 -6.92
CA PRO A 103 -13.29 17.53 -5.59
C PRO A 103 -13.72 16.56 -4.48
N GLU A 104 -14.48 15.51 -4.81
CA GLU A 104 -15.00 14.55 -3.84
C GLU A 104 -14.10 13.32 -3.70
N GLY A 105 -14.00 12.81 -2.48
CA GLY A 105 -13.31 11.55 -2.19
C GLY A 105 -11.78 11.57 -2.34
N LYS A 106 -11.19 10.39 -2.19
CA LYS A 106 -9.74 10.14 -2.22
C LYS A 106 -9.37 9.21 -3.35
N LEU A 107 -8.18 9.43 -3.91
CA LEU A 107 -7.58 8.52 -4.88
C LEU A 107 -6.39 7.80 -4.24
N LEU A 108 -6.47 6.48 -4.14
CA LEU A 108 -5.35 5.62 -3.78
C LEU A 108 -4.73 5.04 -5.06
N MET A 109 -3.42 5.04 -5.16
CA MET A 109 -2.68 4.50 -6.30
C MET A 109 -1.70 3.45 -5.81
N ASP A 110 -1.87 2.21 -6.30
CA ASP A 110 -0.88 1.15 -6.14
C ASP A 110 0.13 1.26 -7.27
N ILE A 111 1.36 1.68 -6.95
CA ILE A 111 2.42 1.91 -7.92
C ILE A 111 3.44 0.80 -7.82
N GLY A 112 3.73 0.18 -8.97
CA GLY A 112 4.81 -0.79 -9.10
C GLY A 112 6.12 -0.30 -8.50
N GLY A 113 6.84 -1.22 -7.87
CA GLY A 113 8.11 -0.97 -7.18
C GLY A 113 9.31 -0.76 -8.09
N ASP A 114 9.08 -0.64 -9.38
CA ASP A 114 10.08 -0.58 -10.43
C ASP A 114 10.10 0.79 -11.12
N ALA A 115 11.11 0.99 -11.96
CA ALA A 115 11.28 2.25 -12.68
C ALA A 115 10.15 2.57 -13.67
N ILE A 116 9.41 1.56 -14.15
CA ILE A 116 8.30 1.72 -15.11
C ILE A 116 7.07 2.26 -14.37
N GLY A 117 6.64 1.62 -13.28
CA GLY A 117 5.53 2.07 -12.45
C GLY A 117 5.73 3.49 -11.93
N VAL A 118 6.93 3.79 -11.42
CA VAL A 118 7.24 5.13 -10.91
C VAL A 118 7.38 6.18 -12.01
N ARG A 119 7.85 5.80 -13.21
CA ARG A 119 7.83 6.70 -14.38
C ARG A 119 6.39 7.05 -14.78
N ALA A 120 5.45 6.13 -14.60
CA ALA A 120 4.05 6.37 -14.91
C ALA A 120 3.43 7.46 -14.03
N LEU A 121 3.94 7.69 -12.81
CA LEU A 121 3.53 8.84 -11.98
C LEU A 121 4.04 10.19 -12.50
N LYS A 122 5.15 10.22 -13.24
CA LYS A 122 5.78 11.48 -13.67
C LYS A 122 4.80 12.34 -14.48
N GLN A 123 3.95 11.73 -15.30
CA GLN A 123 2.95 12.47 -16.10
C GLN A 123 1.85 13.12 -15.27
N PHE A 124 1.68 12.73 -14.01
CA PHE A 124 0.73 13.29 -13.06
C PHE A 124 1.40 14.13 -11.97
N SER A 125 2.72 14.33 -12.02
CA SER A 125 3.49 14.98 -10.94
C SER A 125 2.97 16.38 -10.60
N ASP A 126 2.80 17.25 -11.60
CA ASP A 126 2.25 18.60 -11.41
C ASP A 126 0.84 18.56 -10.79
N LEU A 127 -0.03 17.69 -11.31
CA LEU A 127 -1.39 17.56 -10.79
C LEU A 127 -1.42 17.01 -9.36
N LEU A 128 -0.51 16.10 -9.01
CA LEU A 128 -0.38 15.54 -7.67
C LEU A 128 0.10 16.58 -6.65
N GLU A 129 1.05 17.43 -7.04
CA GLU A 129 1.48 18.58 -6.24
C GLU A 129 0.31 19.55 -6.03
N ASP A 130 -0.44 19.90 -7.09
CA ASP A 130 -1.57 20.83 -7.04
C ASP A 130 -2.70 20.38 -6.11
N VAL A 131 -3.10 19.10 -6.18
CA VAL A 131 -4.22 18.57 -5.38
C VAL A 131 -3.79 18.11 -3.98
N GLY A 132 -2.48 18.06 -3.73
CA GLY A 132 -1.88 17.49 -2.54
C GLY A 132 -1.83 15.95 -2.59
N TYR A 133 -0.63 15.42 -2.35
CA TYR A 133 -0.38 13.98 -2.33
C TYR A 133 0.36 13.51 -1.08
N MET A 134 0.22 12.21 -0.78
CA MET A 134 1.04 11.45 0.15
C MET A 134 1.67 10.27 -0.60
N LEU A 135 2.97 10.31 -0.87
CA LEU A 135 3.69 9.17 -1.46
C LEU A 135 4.40 8.41 -0.34
N MET A 136 3.98 7.17 -0.12
CA MET A 136 4.47 6.30 0.95
C MET A 136 5.30 5.15 0.39
N LEU A 137 6.38 4.83 1.10
CA LEU A 137 7.19 3.65 0.82
C LEU A 137 6.83 2.53 1.80
N ILE A 138 6.40 1.39 1.25
CA ILE A 138 6.15 0.17 2.03
C ILE A 138 7.46 -0.60 2.16
N VAL A 139 7.93 -0.69 3.39
CA VAL A 139 9.20 -1.30 3.76
C VAL A 139 8.93 -2.67 4.36
N ASN A 140 9.47 -3.70 3.70
CA ASN A 140 9.62 -5.02 4.29
C ASN A 140 11.12 -5.28 4.46
N THR A 141 11.61 -5.33 5.69
CA THR A 141 13.04 -5.50 5.98
C THR A 141 13.57 -6.91 5.69
N PHE A 142 12.70 -7.83 5.26
CA PHE A 142 13.06 -9.16 4.75
C PHE A 142 13.18 -9.18 3.22
N ARG A 143 13.24 -8.03 2.56
CA ARG A 143 13.54 -7.92 1.12
C ARG A 143 14.97 -7.41 0.92
N PRO A 144 15.73 -7.96 -0.04
CA PRO A 144 17.12 -7.55 -0.27
C PRO A 144 17.31 -6.05 -0.51
N GLN A 145 16.36 -5.39 -1.17
CA GLN A 145 16.47 -3.97 -1.50
C GLN A 145 16.14 -3.05 -0.32
N THR A 146 15.54 -3.56 0.74
CA THR A 146 15.08 -2.78 1.90
C THR A 146 15.50 -3.43 3.22
N SER A 147 16.55 -4.26 3.23
CA SER A 147 17.02 -5.02 4.39
C SER A 147 17.74 -4.19 5.46
N ASP A 148 18.18 -2.99 5.07
CA ASP A 148 18.88 -2.01 5.90
C ASP A 148 18.53 -0.58 5.46
N THR A 149 18.99 0.41 6.24
CA THR A 149 18.73 1.83 5.98
C THR A 149 19.27 2.29 4.63
N GLN A 150 20.44 1.79 4.20
CA GLN A 150 21.07 2.21 2.96
C GLN A 150 20.25 1.76 1.74
N GLY A 151 19.74 0.52 1.74
CA GLY A 151 18.85 0.03 0.70
C GLY A 151 17.55 0.82 0.62
N ILE A 152 16.95 1.16 1.77
CA ILE A 152 15.76 2.03 1.83
C ILE A 152 16.08 3.41 1.24
N ALA A 153 17.21 4.01 1.62
CA ALA A 153 17.66 5.31 1.12
C ALA A 153 17.88 5.28 -0.40
N ASP A 154 18.50 4.22 -0.92
CA ASP A 154 18.74 4.03 -2.36
C ASP A 154 17.45 3.90 -3.14
N MET A 155 16.48 3.17 -2.60
CA MET A 155 15.15 3.06 -3.18
C MET A 155 14.46 4.42 -3.23
N ILE A 156 14.46 5.17 -2.13
CA ILE A 156 13.88 6.53 -2.08
C ILE A 156 14.53 7.41 -3.15
N ARG A 157 15.87 7.53 -3.16
CA ARG A 157 16.60 8.36 -4.13
C ARG A 157 16.26 8.01 -5.57
N ARG A 158 16.19 6.70 -5.87
CA ARG A 158 15.80 6.22 -7.20
C ARG A 158 14.38 6.65 -7.55
N MET A 159 13.41 6.42 -6.68
CA MET A 159 12.01 6.75 -6.95
C MET A 159 11.78 8.25 -7.12
N GLU A 160 12.39 9.07 -6.26
CA GLU A 160 12.28 10.52 -6.36
C GLU A 160 12.92 11.06 -7.65
N SER A 161 14.06 10.50 -8.07
CA SER A 161 14.71 10.92 -9.32
C SER A 161 13.87 10.63 -10.57
N ILE A 162 13.05 9.57 -10.54
CA ILE A 162 12.24 9.16 -11.69
C ILE A 162 10.92 9.92 -11.72
N SER A 163 10.20 9.95 -10.59
CA SER A 163 8.86 10.55 -10.50
C SER A 163 8.88 12.08 -10.36
N SER A 164 9.99 12.64 -9.88
CA SER A 164 10.08 14.04 -9.41
C SER A 164 9.20 14.34 -8.18
N LEU A 165 8.61 13.31 -7.56
CA LEU A 165 7.82 13.40 -6.33
C LEU A 165 8.67 12.98 -5.12
N LYS A 166 8.33 13.50 -3.93
CA LYS A 166 9.03 13.17 -2.68
C LYS A 166 8.34 12.04 -1.94
N ILE A 167 9.11 11.11 -1.39
CA ILE A 167 8.60 10.13 -0.43
C ILE A 167 8.35 10.90 0.87
N LYS A 168 7.10 10.86 1.37
CA LYS A 168 6.66 11.63 2.54
C LYS A 168 6.59 10.81 3.81
N ALA A 169 6.54 9.48 3.69
CA ALA A 169 6.42 8.58 4.83
C ALA A 169 6.83 7.15 4.49
N LEU A 170 7.14 6.39 5.55
CA LEU A 170 7.35 4.95 5.53
C LEU A 170 6.17 4.24 6.19
N VAL A 171 5.90 3.01 5.75
CA VAL A 171 5.06 2.04 6.46
C VAL A 171 5.83 0.73 6.55
N ALA A 172 5.95 0.19 7.75
CA ALA A 172 6.60 -1.10 7.96
C ALA A 172 5.60 -2.22 7.72
N ASN A 173 5.82 -3.03 6.68
CA ASN A 173 5.11 -4.28 6.45
C ASN A 173 6.12 -5.43 6.43
N CYS A 174 6.66 -5.75 7.60
CA CYS A 174 7.72 -6.73 7.76
C CYS A 174 7.11 -8.12 7.98
N HIS A 175 7.19 -8.97 6.96
CA HIS A 175 6.64 -10.33 7.01
C HIS A 175 7.46 -11.31 6.19
N LEU A 176 7.42 -12.57 6.64
CA LEU A 176 7.81 -13.79 5.93
C LEU A 176 6.58 -14.62 5.56
N MET A 177 5.43 -13.95 5.35
CA MET A 177 4.11 -14.57 5.12
C MET A 177 3.69 -15.40 6.34
N GLU A 178 3.25 -16.65 6.14
CA GLU A 178 2.78 -17.53 7.21
C GLU A 178 3.88 -17.90 8.22
N GLU A 179 5.16 -17.77 7.83
CA GLU A 179 6.31 -18.03 8.71
C GLU A 179 6.62 -16.86 9.65
N THR A 180 5.89 -15.74 9.56
CA THR A 180 6.18 -14.55 10.37
C THR A 180 5.93 -14.82 11.85
N THR A 181 6.99 -14.78 12.65
CA THR A 181 6.91 -14.83 14.11
C THR A 181 6.82 -13.43 14.73
N VAL A 182 6.40 -13.35 16.01
CA VAL A 182 6.38 -12.09 16.76
C VAL A 182 7.78 -11.46 16.84
N ASP A 183 8.81 -12.27 17.08
CA ASP A 183 10.18 -11.78 17.23
C ASP A 183 10.72 -11.22 15.90
N GLU A 184 10.44 -11.88 14.77
CA GLU A 184 10.78 -11.37 13.44
C GLU A 184 10.04 -10.09 13.12
N LEU A 185 8.73 -10.03 13.41
CA LEU A 185 7.92 -8.83 13.19
C LEU A 185 8.49 -7.65 13.98
N VAL A 186 8.74 -7.82 15.28
CA VAL A 186 9.32 -6.79 16.15
C VAL A 186 10.72 -6.38 15.67
N HIS A 187 11.56 -7.34 15.27
CA HIS A 187 12.89 -7.06 14.72
C HIS A 187 12.80 -6.21 13.44
N GLY A 188 11.93 -6.59 12.50
CA GLY A 188 11.75 -5.88 11.25
C GLY A 188 11.20 -4.47 11.42
N ILE A 189 10.21 -4.29 12.30
CA ILE A 189 9.65 -2.97 12.63
C ILE A 189 10.75 -2.07 13.23
N ASN A 190 11.57 -2.58 14.14
CA ASN A 190 12.64 -1.81 14.76
C ASN A 190 13.67 -1.33 13.73
N LYS A 191 14.06 -2.19 12.78
CA LYS A 191 14.93 -1.80 11.66
C LYS A 191 14.31 -0.70 10.80
N ALA A 192 13.02 -0.83 10.44
CA ALA A 192 12.32 0.21 9.68
C ALA A 192 12.22 1.54 10.46
N ARG A 193 12.06 1.47 11.79
CA ARG A 193 12.04 2.63 12.68
C ARG A 193 13.41 3.32 12.76
N GLU A 194 14.50 2.56 12.82
CA GLU A 194 15.86 3.12 12.77
C GLU A 194 16.11 3.84 11.45
N ALA A 195 15.76 3.21 10.32
CA ALA A 195 15.85 3.84 9.00
C ALA A 195 14.99 5.10 8.90
N SER A 196 13.76 5.08 9.43
CA SER A 196 12.87 6.25 9.51
C SER A 196 13.54 7.44 10.21
N LYS A 197 14.18 7.22 11.36
CA LYS A 197 14.89 8.27 12.12
C LYS A 197 16.07 8.83 11.33
N GLU A 198 16.90 7.96 10.76
CA GLU A 198 18.10 8.36 10.01
C GLU A 198 17.73 9.14 8.73
N LEU A 199 16.66 8.73 8.05
CA LEU A 199 16.17 9.37 6.82
C LEU A 199 15.28 10.57 7.08
N SER A 200 14.99 10.89 8.35
CA SER A 200 14.07 11.97 8.73
C SER A 200 12.70 11.87 8.06
N LEU A 201 12.19 10.64 7.90
CA LEU A 201 10.87 10.34 7.33
C LEU A 201 9.98 9.71 8.41
N PRO A 202 8.72 10.14 8.57
CA PRO A 202 7.82 9.53 9.55
C PRO A 202 7.51 8.08 9.18
N LEU A 203 7.58 7.18 10.17
CA LEU A 203 7.04 5.83 10.10
C LEU A 203 5.60 5.85 10.62
N LEU A 204 4.62 5.87 9.72
CA LEU A 204 3.22 6.12 10.10
C LEU A 204 2.61 4.93 10.83
N TYR A 205 2.90 3.71 10.34
CA TYR A 205 2.33 2.47 10.82
C TYR A 205 3.32 1.32 10.69
N ALA A 206 3.09 0.29 11.51
CA ALA A 206 3.61 -1.05 11.33
C ALA A 206 2.44 -2.01 11.20
N THR A 207 2.43 -2.86 10.17
CA THR A 207 1.35 -3.83 9.98
C THR A 207 1.56 -5.07 10.84
N VAL A 208 0.47 -5.73 11.22
CA VAL A 208 0.47 -7.02 11.90
C VAL A 208 -0.30 -8.02 11.04
N PRO A 209 0.31 -9.13 10.59
CA PRO A 209 -0.35 -10.11 9.74
C PRO A 209 -1.49 -10.84 10.50
N PRO A 210 -2.48 -11.40 9.78
CA PRO A 210 -3.62 -12.09 10.39
C PRO A 210 -3.27 -13.15 11.45
N SER A 211 -2.22 -13.93 11.20
CA SER A 211 -1.75 -14.98 12.11
C SER A 211 -1.30 -14.45 13.48
N LEU A 212 -0.95 -13.17 13.57
CA LEU A 212 -0.43 -12.52 14.79
C LEU A 212 -1.41 -11.52 15.41
N HIS A 213 -2.67 -11.45 14.94
CA HIS A 213 -3.66 -10.51 15.49
C HIS A 213 -3.91 -10.73 16.99
N SER A 214 -3.87 -11.97 17.48
CA SER A 214 -4.01 -12.27 18.92
C SER A 214 -2.85 -11.76 19.77
N GLU A 215 -1.70 -11.48 19.16
CA GLU A 215 -0.48 -11.00 19.83
C GLU A 215 -0.33 -9.47 19.78
N MET A 216 -1.30 -8.74 19.21
CA MET A 216 -1.18 -7.29 19.01
C MET A 216 -0.94 -6.52 20.30
N ASP A 217 -1.62 -6.87 21.40
CA ASP A 217 -1.42 -6.22 22.70
C ASP A 217 0.03 -6.40 23.19
N ARG A 218 0.57 -7.61 23.03
CA ARG A 218 1.96 -7.92 23.36
C ARG A 218 2.93 -7.14 22.48
N ILE A 219 2.70 -7.07 21.17
CA ILE A 219 3.56 -6.33 20.24
C ILE A 219 3.52 -4.83 20.55
N SER A 220 2.33 -4.29 20.87
CA SER A 220 2.15 -2.87 21.19
C SER A 220 2.89 -2.43 22.46
N SER A 221 3.17 -3.37 23.37
CA SER A 221 3.95 -3.09 24.59
C SER A 221 5.44 -2.83 24.34
N VAL A 222 5.96 -3.26 23.18
CA VAL A 222 7.39 -3.14 22.82
C VAL A 222 7.64 -2.32 21.55
N ILE A 223 6.58 -1.98 20.81
CA ILE A 223 6.63 -1.17 19.58
C ILE A 223 5.91 0.16 19.80
N ASP A 224 6.69 1.25 19.71
CA ASP A 224 6.18 2.63 19.76
C ASP A 224 5.88 3.16 18.35
N VAL A 225 5.05 2.42 17.61
CA VAL A 225 4.54 2.77 16.28
C VAL A 225 3.09 2.28 16.22
N PRO A 226 2.13 3.06 15.68
CA PRO A 226 0.75 2.59 15.52
C PRO A 226 0.68 1.26 14.74
N LEU A 227 0.14 0.23 15.39
CA LEU A 227 -0.01 -1.10 14.79
C LEU A 227 -1.28 -1.16 13.94
N TRP A 228 -1.14 -1.52 12.67
CA TRP A 228 -2.23 -1.73 11.74
C TRP A 228 -2.56 -3.22 11.62
N PRO A 229 -3.76 -3.68 12.01
CA PRO A 229 -4.16 -5.07 11.83
C PRO A 229 -4.43 -5.32 10.33
N LEU A 230 -3.47 -5.94 9.64
CA LEU A 230 -3.57 -6.16 8.20
C LEU A 230 -4.55 -7.30 7.91
N GLU A 231 -5.47 -7.08 6.98
CA GLU A 231 -6.25 -8.14 6.34
C GLU A 231 -5.61 -8.53 5.01
N ARG A 232 -5.54 -9.84 4.73
CA ARG A 232 -5.15 -10.34 3.40
C ARG A 232 -6.36 -10.36 2.49
N ARG A 233 -6.27 -9.69 1.34
CA ARG A 233 -7.32 -9.60 0.31
C ARG A 233 -6.86 -10.13 -1.04
N MET A 234 -5.55 -10.14 -1.27
CA MET A 234 -4.91 -10.73 -2.43
C MET A 234 -4.49 -12.17 -2.09
N MET A 235 -5.42 -13.10 -2.32
CA MET A 235 -5.18 -14.53 -2.08
C MET A 235 -4.46 -15.16 -3.27
N LEU A 236 -3.72 -16.23 -3.01
CA LEU A 236 -3.07 -17.09 -4.00
C LEU A 236 -4.10 -18.03 -4.62
N PRO A 237 -3.94 -18.48 -5.88
CA PRO A 237 -4.91 -19.35 -6.55
C PRO A 237 -5.30 -20.64 -5.82
N TRP A 238 -4.45 -21.10 -4.90
CA TRP A 238 -4.60 -22.33 -4.14
C TRP A 238 -5.04 -22.13 -2.68
N GLU A 239 -5.28 -20.88 -2.25
CA GLU A 239 -5.80 -20.62 -0.90
C GLU A 239 -7.33 -20.77 -0.86
N GLU A 240 -7.86 -21.28 0.25
CA GLU A 240 -9.28 -21.66 0.41
C GLU A 240 -10.28 -20.50 0.23
N ASP A 241 -9.83 -19.24 0.33
CA ASP A 241 -10.65 -18.04 0.12
C ASP A 241 -10.33 -17.32 -1.22
N TYR A 242 -9.59 -17.96 -2.13
CA TYR A 242 -9.38 -17.46 -3.49
C TYR A 242 -10.66 -17.51 -4.31
N MET A 243 -10.81 -16.59 -5.27
CA MET A 243 -12.02 -16.27 -6.06
C MET A 243 -12.77 -17.45 -6.75
N TRP A 244 -12.29 -18.70 -6.66
CA TRP A 244 -12.87 -19.89 -7.29
C TRP A 244 -13.07 -21.10 -6.36
N THR A 245 -12.64 -21.06 -5.10
CA THR A 245 -12.69 -22.23 -4.19
C THR A 245 -14.06 -22.46 -3.55
N ARG A 246 -15.02 -21.54 -3.74
CA ARG A 246 -16.43 -21.75 -3.42
C ARG A 246 -17.25 -21.88 -4.71
N GLN A 247 -17.22 -23.07 -5.32
CA GLN A 247 -18.26 -23.55 -6.23
C GLN A 247 -19.13 -24.58 -5.51
#